data_AF-A0A953SC98-F1
#
_entry.id   AF-A0A953SC98-F1
#
_cell.length_a   1.000
_cell.length_b   1.000
_cell.length_c   1.000
_cell.angle_alpha   90.00
_cell.angle_beta   90.00
_cell.angle_gamma   90.00
#
_symmetry.space_group_name_H-M   'P 1'
#
loop_
_entity.id
_entity.type
_entity.pdbx_description
1 polymer ?
#
loop_
_entity_poly.entity_id
_entity_poly.type
_entity_poly.pdbx_seq_one_letter_code
_entity_poly.pdbx_strand_id
1 'polypeptide(L)'
;MFEVQTKGSIGRLILNLLKSMNNPAVQGVVAVADSAQLVKIKKHASAVKGLGDKLKYWDFREVLKVYESLQAVYEAINKLDLVPQGF
;
A
#
# COMPACT_ATOMS: atom_id res chain seq x y z
N MET A 1 -1.06 5.96 -8.21
CA MET A 1 -1.23 7.18 -7.39
C MET A 1 -1.00 6.79 -5.95
N PHE A 2 -0.16 7.51 -5.21
CA PHE A 2 0.12 7.25 -3.80
C PHE A 2 -0.39 8.42 -2.95
N GLU A 3 -1.05 8.10 -1.85
CA GLU A 3 -1.41 9.08 -0.82
C GLU A 3 -0.75 8.68 0.49
N VAL A 4 0.05 9.57 1.06
CA VAL A 4 0.72 9.35 2.33
C VAL A 4 0.08 10.25 3.39
N GLN A 5 -0.54 9.64 4.39
CA GLN A 5 -1.15 10.33 5.52
C GLN A 5 -0.26 10.12 6.76
N THR A 6 0.39 11.18 7.21
CA THR A 6 1.25 11.14 8.42
C THR A 6 0.55 11.72 9.65
N LYS A 7 -0.42 12.62 9.46
CA LYS A 7 -1.22 13.27 10.51
C LYS A 7 -2.60 13.66 9.95
N GLY A 8 -3.67 13.40 10.70
CA GLY A 8 -5.03 13.75 10.28
C GLY A 8 -6.09 12.80 10.83
N SER A 9 -7.37 13.08 10.55
CA SER A 9 -8.46 12.17 10.91
C SER A 9 -8.60 11.05 9.87
N ILE A 10 -8.92 9.85 10.34
CA ILE A 10 -9.25 8.70 9.47
C ILE A 10 -10.38 9.07 8.49
N GLY A 11 -11.30 9.96 8.88
CA GLY A 11 -12.36 10.45 7.99
C GLY A 11 -11.84 11.16 6.72
N ARG A 12 -10.77 11.96 6.83
CA ARG A 12 -10.15 12.61 5.66
C ARG A 12 -9.50 11.60 4.73
N LEU A 13 -8.80 10.61 5.29
CA LEU A 13 -8.25 9.48 4.54
C LEU A 13 -9.36 8.80 3.73
N ILE A 14 -10.45 8.41 4.39
CA ILE A 14 -11.58 7.72 3.75
C ILE A 14 -12.19 8.54 2.60
N LEU A 15 -12.37 9.85 2.79
CA LEU A 15 -12.86 10.75 1.74
C LEU A 15 -11.94 10.79 0.52
N ASN A 16 -10.63 10.85 0.74
CA ASN A 16 -9.68 10.89 -0.36
C ASN A 16 -9.60 9.54 -1.09
N LEU A 17 -9.69 8.42 -0.36
CA LEU A 17 -9.78 7.09 -0.97
C LEU A 17 -11.02 6.95 -1.85
N LEU A 18 -12.19 7.43 -1.41
CA LEU A 18 -13.40 7.46 -2.22
C LEU A 18 -13.23 8.27 -3.51
N LYS A 19 -12.61 9.45 -3.42
CA LYS A 19 -12.32 10.28 -4.60
C LYS A 19 -11.39 9.57 -5.58
N SER A 20 -10.32 8.94 -5.08
CA SER A 20 -9.36 8.22 -5.92
C SER A 20 -10.00 7.02 -6.61
N MET A 21 -10.93 6.30 -5.97
CA MET A 21 -11.65 5.20 -6.61
C MET A 21 -12.61 5.62 -7.73
N ASN A 22 -13.00 6.90 -7.80
CA ASN A 22 -13.80 7.41 -8.90
C ASN A 22 -12.94 7.76 -10.13
N ASN A 23 -11.61 7.71 -10.02
CA ASN A 23 -10.73 7.85 -11.16
C ASN A 23 -10.63 6.50 -11.91
N PRO A 24 -11.00 6.42 -13.20
CA PRO A 24 -10.99 5.17 -13.96
C PRO A 24 -9.60 4.56 -14.13
N ALA A 25 -8.52 5.33 -13.94
CA ALA A 25 -7.15 4.83 -13.95
C ALA A 25 -6.75 4.08 -12.66
N VAL A 26 -7.58 4.16 -11.60
CA VAL A 26 -7.31 3.50 -10.32
C VAL A 26 -7.90 2.09 -10.34
N GLN A 27 -7.02 1.09 -10.40
CA GLN A 27 -7.41 -0.33 -10.44
C GLN A 27 -7.65 -0.91 -9.04
N GLY A 28 -7.14 -0.26 -7.98
CA GLY A 28 -7.29 -0.73 -6.61
C GLY A 28 -6.68 0.21 -5.60
N VAL A 29 -7.03 0.01 -4.34
CA VAL A 29 -6.53 0.79 -3.20
C VAL A 29 -6.01 -0.17 -2.14
N VAL A 30 -4.79 0.09 -1.67
CA VAL A 30 -4.14 -0.68 -0.61
C VAL A 30 -3.79 0.27 0.53
N ALA A 31 -4.31 0.00 1.73
CA ALA A 31 -3.88 0.65 2.95
C ALA A 31 -2.66 -0.07 3.53
N VAL A 32 -1.55 0.66 3.67
CA VAL A 32 -0.31 0.16 4.26
C VAL A 32 -0.06 0.89 5.58
N ALA A 33 -0.06 0.16 6.69
CA ALA A 33 0.18 0.72 8.03
C ALA A 33 0.57 -0.39 9.02
N ASP A 34 0.82 -0.04 10.28
CA ASP A 34 0.92 -1.02 11.37
C ASP A 34 -0.44 -1.69 11.64
N SER A 35 -0.39 -2.89 12.25
CA SER A 35 -1.60 -3.68 12.52
C SER A 35 -2.67 -2.90 13.32
N ALA A 36 -2.28 -2.08 14.29
CA ALA A 36 -3.23 -1.34 15.13
C ALA A 36 -3.96 -0.26 14.32
N GLN A 37 -3.26 0.43 13.44
CA GLN A 37 -3.86 1.37 12.50
C GLN A 37 -4.71 0.68 11.45
N LEU A 38 -4.28 -0.46 10.90
CA LEU A 38 -5.08 -1.22 9.93
C LEU A 38 -6.42 -1.68 10.52
N VAL A 39 -6.46 -2.09 11.79
CA VAL A 39 -7.72 -2.41 12.49
C VAL A 39 -8.64 -1.19 12.56
N LYS A 40 -8.10 -0.01 12.89
CA LYS A 40 -8.88 1.24 12.93
C LYS A 40 -9.41 1.60 11.54
N ILE A 41 -8.57 1.55 10.51
CA ILE A 41 -8.95 1.85 9.12
C ILE A 41 -10.04 0.88 8.67
N LYS A 42 -9.88 -0.43 8.92
CA LYS A 42 -10.86 -1.46 8.56
C LYS A 42 -12.22 -1.20 9.21
N LYS A 43 -12.26 -0.84 10.50
CA LYS A 43 -13.49 -0.50 11.23
C LYS A 43 -14.21 0.73 10.62
N HIS A 44 -13.46 1.75 10.21
CA HIS A 44 -14.05 2.94 9.59
C HIS A 44 -14.49 2.66 8.15
N ALA A 45 -13.70 1.93 7.38
CA ALA A 45 -14.01 1.56 6.00
C ALA A 45 -15.24 0.67 5.90
N SER A 46 -15.46 -0.25 6.85
CA SER A 46 -16.67 -1.09 6.88
C SER A 46 -17.96 -0.30 7.12
N ALA A 47 -17.86 0.88 7.73
CA ALA A 47 -19.01 1.77 7.90
C ALA A 47 -19.35 2.56 6.62
N VAL A 48 -18.51 2.49 5.58
CA VAL A 48 -18.67 3.22 4.33
C VAL A 48 -19.01 2.27 3.19
N LYS A 49 -20.25 2.40 2.69
CA LYS A 49 -20.75 1.59 1.58
C LYS A 49 -19.86 1.73 0.34
N GLY A 50 -19.43 0.61 -0.22
CA GLY A 50 -18.64 0.56 -1.45
C GLY A 50 -17.13 0.75 -1.29
N LEU A 51 -16.64 1.00 -0.07
CA LEU A 51 -15.21 1.11 0.21
C LEU A 51 -14.62 -0.17 0.81
N GLY A 52 -15.33 -0.81 1.76
CA GLY A 52 -14.85 -1.99 2.48
C GLY A 52 -14.35 -3.12 1.57
N ASP A 53 -15.07 -3.41 0.49
CA ASP A 53 -14.75 -4.52 -0.42
C ASP A 53 -13.61 -4.21 -1.40
N LYS A 54 -13.37 -2.91 -1.65
CA LYS A 54 -12.37 -2.42 -2.61
C LYS A 54 -11.02 -2.09 -1.96
N LEU A 55 -11.01 -1.85 -0.64
CA LEU A 55 -9.80 -1.55 0.12
C LEU A 55 -9.10 -2.84 0.54
N LYS A 56 -7.86 -3.02 0.07
CA LYS A 56 -6.94 -4.06 0.58
C LYS A 56 -6.09 -3.50 1.71
N TYR A 57 -5.56 -4.38 2.54
CA TYR A 57 -4.76 -4.03 3.71
C TYR A 57 -3.46 -4.81 3.66
N TRP A 58 -2.35 -4.14 3.97
CA TRP A 58 -1.03 -4.77 4.00
C TRP A 58 -0.22 -4.21 5.16
N ASP A 59 0.29 -5.08 6.04
CA ASP A 59 1.12 -4.63 7.15
C ASP A 59 2.46 -4.10 6.62
N PHE A 60 2.87 -2.91 7.06
CA PHE A 60 4.10 -2.30 6.57
C PHE A 60 5.34 -3.18 6.82
N ARG A 61 5.33 -4.02 7.85
CA ARG A 61 6.43 -4.96 8.14
C ARG A 61 6.52 -6.04 7.07
N GLU A 62 5.40 -6.50 6.53
CA GLU A 62 5.38 -7.44 5.41
C GLU A 62 5.87 -6.77 4.13
N VAL A 63 5.52 -5.49 3.90
CA VAL A 63 6.04 -4.71 2.77
C VAL A 63 7.57 -4.62 2.84
N LEU A 64 8.12 -4.29 4.00
CA LEU A 64 9.57 -4.21 4.21
C LEU A 64 10.23 -5.57 3.97
N LYS A 65 9.67 -6.65 4.51
CA LYS A 65 10.19 -8.01 4.29
C LYS A 65 10.20 -8.40 2.81
N VAL A 66 9.14 -8.07 2.07
CA VAL A 66 9.07 -8.33 0.63
C VAL A 66 10.11 -7.51 -0.11
N TYR A 67 10.27 -6.24 0.22
CA TYR A 67 11.31 -5.40 -0.35
C TYR A 67 12.71 -5.97 -0.11
N GLU A 68 13.05 -6.33 1.12
CA GLU A 68 14.33 -6.95 1.48
C GLU A 68 14.58 -8.25 0.71
N SER A 69 13.55 -9.09 0.57
CA SER A 69 13.65 -10.34 -0.19
C SER A 69 13.91 -10.08 -1.68
N LEU A 70 13.24 -9.08 -2.26
CA LEU A 70 13.46 -8.69 -3.66
C LEU A 70 14.86 -8.11 -3.87
N GLN A 71 15.33 -7.27 -2.94
CA GLN A 71 16.71 -6.74 -2.96
C GLN A 71 17.73 -7.88 -2.89
N ALA A 72 17.55 -8.84 -1.99
CA ALA A 72 18.45 -9.98 -1.87
C ALA A 72 18.53 -10.81 -3.17
N VAL A 73 17.40 -11.02 -3.85
CA VAL A 73 17.36 -11.68 -5.18
C VAL A 73 18.10 -10.85 -6.22
N TYR A 74 17.85 -9.54 -6.26
CA TYR A 74 18.51 -8.64 -7.21
C TYR A 74 20.03 -8.64 -7.04
N GLU A 75 20.50 -8.54 -5.79
CA GLU A 75 21.92 -8.64 -5.46
C GLU A 75 22.52 -9.99 -5.84
N ALA A 76 21.81 -11.10 -5.61
CA ALA A 76 22.27 -12.42 -5.99
C ALA A 76 22.43 -12.58 -7.50
N ILE A 77 21.51 -12.02 -8.29
CA ILE A 77 21.60 -12.02 -9.76
C ILE A 77 22.76 -11.13 -10.23
N ASN A 78 22.91 -9.93 -9.66
CA ASN A 78 23.97 -9.01 -10.05
C ASN A 78 25.37 -9.55 -9.78
N LYS A 79 25.56 -10.39 -8.75
CA LYS A 79 26.83 -11.10 -8.50
C LYS A 79 27.24 -12.05 -9.61
N LEU A 80 26.32 -12.41 -10.51
CA LEU A 80 26.63 -13.26 -11.67
C LEU A 80 27.25 -12.45 -12.83
N ASP A 81 27.35 -11.12 -12.72
CA ASP A 81 27.80 -10.20 -13.78
C ASP A 81 27.03 -10.35 -15.10
N LEU A 82 25.78 -10.84 -15.02
CA LEU A 82 24.92 -11.09 -16.19
C LEU A 82 24.12 -9.85 -16.63
N VAL A 83 24.21 -8.75 -15.89
CA VAL A 83 23.50 -7.50 -16.17
C VAL A 83 24.54 -6.37 -16.32
N PRO A 84 24.61 -5.67 -17.46
CA PRO A 84 25.51 -4.54 -17.63
C PRO A 84 25.23 -3.45 -16.59
N GLN A 85 26.27 -2.91 -15.96
CA GLN A 85 26.11 -1.83 -14.99
C GLN A 85 25.62 -0.56 -15.71
N GLY A 86 24.37 -0.14 -15.45
CA GLY A 86 23.88 1.17 -15.88
C GLY A 86 22.46 1.24 -16.48
N PHE A 87 21.53 0.39 -16.07
CA PHE A 87 20.09 0.57 -16.35
C PHE A 87 19.33 1.02 -15.10
#